data_AF-A0A067EKB4-F1
#
_entry.id   AF-A0A067EKB4-F1
#
_cell.length_a   1.000
_cell.length_b   1.000
_cell.length_c   1.000
_cell.angle_alpha   90.00
_cell.angle_beta   90.00
_cell.angle_gamma   90.00
#
_symmetry.space_group_name_H-M   'P 1'
#
loop_
_entity.id
_entity.type
_entity.pdbx_description
1 polymer ?
#
loop_
_entity_poly.entity_id
_entity_poly.type
_entity_poly.pdbx_seq_one_letter_code
_entity_poly.pdbx_strand_id
1 'polypeptide(L)' 'MSTHKKITLKSLDGKAFKVDEVVALESQTIEHMIGDDCVKNKIPLPNVTSKILSKVINLLTVSSTSKPFAN' A
#
# COMPACT_ATOMS: atom_id res chain seq x y z
N MET A 1 2.43 -6.41 19.93
CA MET A 1 1.61 -7.29 19.06
C MET A 1 1.52 -6.64 17.69
N SER A 2 2.41 -7.00 16.77
CA SER A 2 2.40 -6.42 15.42
C SER A 2 1.23 -7.02 14.66
N THR A 3 0.11 -6.31 14.61
CA THR A 3 -1.04 -6.70 13.77
C THR A 3 -0.62 -6.58 12.32
N HIS A 4 -0.29 -7.69 11.66
CA HIS A 4 -0.09 -7.77 10.20
C HIS A 4 -1.44 -7.58 9.50
N LYS A 5 -1.97 -6.35 9.54
CA LYS A 5 -3.10 -5.95 8.72
C LYS A 5 -2.60 -5.86 7.28
N LYS A 6 -3.32 -6.50 6.37
CA LYS A 6 -3.02 -6.47 4.93
C LYS A 6 -4.17 -5.81 4.21
N ILE A 7 -3.86 -4.76 3.47
CA ILE A 7 -4.83 -4.07 2.66
C ILE A 7 -4.78 -4.62 1.23
N THR A 8 -5.90 -4.52 0.50
CA THR A 8 -5.92 -4.84 -0.93
C THR A 8 -6.00 -3.55 -1.73
N LEU A 9 -5.06 -3.34 -2.63
CA LEU A 9 -5.06 -2.24 -3.60
C LEU A 9 -5.62 -2.78 -4.92
N LYS A 10 -6.62 -2.12 -5.49
CA LYS A 10 -7.18 -2.49 -6.79
C LYS A 10 -6.72 -1.50 -7.85
N SER A 11 -5.95 -1.98 -8.83
CA SER A 11 -5.54 -1.20 -10.00
C SER A 11 -6.72 -0.89 -10.93
N LEU A 12 -6.52 0.10 -11.79
CA LEU A 12 -7.43 0.46 -12.89
C LEU A 12 -7.80 -0.75 -13.77
N ASP A 13 -6.86 -1.66 -14.01
CA ASP A 13 -7.05 -2.89 -14.79
C ASP A 13 -7.95 -3.93 -14.10
N GLY A 14 -8.50 -3.59 -12.93
CA GLY A 14 -9.30 -4.50 -12.11
C GLY A 14 -8.49 -5.49 -11.28
N LYS A 15 -7.15 -5.53 -11.45
CA LYS A 15 -6.27 -6.42 -10.66
C LYS A 15 -6.10 -5.94 -9.24
N ALA A 16 -6.15 -6.89 -8.31
CA ALA A 16 -6.03 -6.67 -6.87
C ALA A 16 -4.65 -7.12 -6.36
N PHE A 17 -4.04 -6.31 -5.50
CA PHE A 17 -2.72 -6.52 -4.91
C PHE A 17 -2.81 -6.47 -3.40
N LYS A 18 -2.35 -7.51 -2.71
CA LYS A 18 -2.27 -7.52 -1.24
C LYS A 18 -0.91 -6.99 -0.81
N VAL A 19 -0.91 -5.97 0.03
CA VAL A 19 0.29 -5.37 0.62
C VAL A 19 0.06 -5.21 2.13
N ASP A 20 1.13 -5.32 2.90
CA ASP A 20 1.05 -5.05 4.34
C ASP A 20 0.66 -3.59 4.58
N GLU A 21 -0.24 -3.37 5.51
CA GLU A 21 -0.75 -2.05 5.89
C GLU A 21 0.41 -1.12 6.24
N VAL A 22 1.43 -1.61 6.95
CA VAL A 22 2.63 -0.84 7.29
C VAL A 22 3.42 -0.39 6.06
N VAL A 23 3.52 -1.23 5.02
CA VAL A 23 4.19 -0.88 3.76
C VAL A 23 3.33 0.08 2.95
N ALA A 24 2.01 -0.02 3.05
CA ALA A 24 1.09 0.89 2.40
C ALA A 24 1.03 2.26 3.09
N LEU A 25 1.13 2.30 4.42
CA LEU A 25 1.19 3.52 5.24
C LEU A 25 2.41 4.38 4.93
N GLU A 26 3.50 3.79 4.43
CA GLU A 26 4.65 4.55 3.89
C GLU A 26 4.24 5.50 2.75
N SER A 27 3.12 5.23 2.08
CA SER A 27 2.52 6.15 1.12
C SER A 27 1.45 7.01 1.80
N GLN A 28 1.73 8.30 1.98
CA GLN A 28 0.75 9.26 2.49
C GLN A 28 -0.56 9.28 1.68
N THR A 29 -0.50 8.97 0.38
CA THR A 29 -1.71 8.85 -0.45
C THR A 29 -2.59 7.70 0.02
N ILE A 30 -1.98 6.56 0.37
CA ILE A 30 -2.71 5.42 0.89
C ILE A 30 -3.13 5.68 2.33
N GLU A 31 -2.25 6.24 3.18
CA GLU A 31 -2.56 6.65 4.56
C GLU A 31 -3.85 7.48 4.66
N HIS A 32 -4.02 8.50 3.81
CA HIS A 32 -5.26 9.29 3.80
C HIS A 32 -6.48 8.52 3.27
N MET A 33 -6.26 7.45 2.48
CA MET A 33 -7.34 6.59 1.97
C MET A 33 -7.76 5.50 2.96
N ILE A 34 -6.88 5.12 3.89
CA ILE A 34 -7.21 4.29 5.06
C ILE A 34 -7.62 5.21 6.21
N GLY A 35 -8.88 5.66 6.22
CA GLY A 35 -9.48 6.34 7.38
C GLY A 35 -9.73 5.40 8.57
N ASP A 36 -10.24 5.94 9.69
CA ASP A 36 -10.58 5.20 10.93
C ASP A 36 -11.37 3.90 10.69
N ASP A 37 -12.24 3.90 9.69
CA ASP A 37 -12.95 2.71 9.23
C ASP A 37 -12.18 1.98 8.13
N CYS A 38 -11.10 1.32 8.51
CA CYS A 38 -10.39 0.28 7.72
C CYS A 38 -11.31 -0.96 7.53
N VAL A 39 -12.54 -0.79 7.06
CA VAL A 39 -13.61 -1.81 7.15
C VAL A 39 -13.95 -2.44 5.79
N LYS A 40 -13.44 -1.93 4.66
CA LYS A 40 -13.76 -2.53 3.34
C LYS A 40 -12.58 -2.73 2.39
N ASN A 41 -11.39 -2.97 2.93
CA ASN A 41 -10.28 -3.80 2.41
C ASN A 41 -9.82 -3.68 0.93
N LYS A 42 -10.40 -2.82 0.08
CA LYS A 42 -10.12 -2.67 -1.34
C LYS A 42 -10.04 -1.18 -1.66
N ILE A 43 -8.83 -0.64 -1.69
CA ILE A 43 -8.57 0.75 -2.09
C ILE A 43 -8.49 0.78 -3.62
N PRO A 44 -9.46 1.38 -4.33
CA PRO A 44 -9.40 1.49 -5.78
C PRO A 44 -8.43 2.61 -6.17
N LEU A 45 -7.50 2.29 -7.08
CA LEU A 45 -6.56 3.22 -7.69
C LEU A 45 -6.90 3.38 -9.17
N PRO A 46 -7.87 4.26 -9.51
CA PRO A 46 -8.41 4.39 -10.87
C PRO A 46 -7.41 4.99 -11.87
N ASN A 47 -6.30 5.57 -11.43
CA ASN A 47 -5.28 6.14 -12.32
C ASN A 47 -4.01 5.27 -12.41
N VAL A 48 -3.99 4.12 -11.73
CA VAL A 48 -2.79 3.29 -11.61
C VAL A 48 -3.05 1.93 -12.25
N THR A 49 -2.32 1.62 -13.31
CA THR A 49 -2.34 0.29 -13.92
C THR A 49 -1.60 -0.72 -13.05
N SER A 50 -1.90 -2.01 -13.22
CA SER A 50 -1.28 -3.08 -12.43
C SER A 50 0.25 -3.10 -12.49
N LYS A 51 0.84 -2.71 -13.63
CA LYS A 51 2.30 -2.62 -13.84
C LYS A 51 2.92 -1.50 -13.01
N ILE A 52 2.26 -0.35 -12.93
CA ILE A 52 2.72 0.78 -12.11
C ILE A 52 2.51 0.44 -10.63
N LEU A 53 1.35 -0.13 -10.28
CA LEU A 53 1.04 -0.51 -8.91
C LEU A 53 2.05 -1.51 -8.35
N SER A 54 2.46 -2.51 -9.13
CA SER A 54 3.51 -3.46 -8.75
C SER A 54 4.86 -2.78 -8.49
N LYS A 55 5.22 -1.75 -9.29
CA LYS A 55 6.45 -0.98 -9.07
C LYS A 55 6.37 -0.14 -7.80
N VAL A 56 5.23 0.48 -7.54
CA VAL A 56 5.00 1.29 -6.34
C VAL A 56 5.07 0.41 -5.10
N ILE A 57 4.38 -0.73 -5.09
CA ILE A 57 4.46 -1.69 -3.98
C ILE A 57 5.91 -2.13 -3.75
N ASN A 58 6.62 -2.53 -4.81
CA ASN A 58 8.02 -2.93 -4.69
C ASN A 58 8.92 -1.81 -4.14
N LEU A 59 8.67 -0.56 -4.54
CA LEU A 59 9.41 0.60 -4.06
C LEU A 59 9.17 0.84 -2.57
N LEU A 60 7.92 0.71 -2.10
CA LEU A 60 7.56 0.81 -0.69
C LEU A 60 8.15 -0.35 0.14
N THR A 61 8.19 -1.57 -0.41
CA THR A 61 8.82 -2.71 0.26
C THR A 61 10.32 -2.49 0.42
N VAL A 62 10.99 -1.96 -0.62
CA VAL A 62 12.41 -1.62 -0.58
C VAL A 62 12.67 -0.53 0.47
N SER A 63 11.87 0.54 0.50
CA SER A 63 12.03 1.62 1.50
C SER A 63 11.82 1.14 2.94
N SER A 64 10.89 0.21 3.19
CA SER A 64 10.67 -0.37 4.52
C SER A 64 11.82 -1.28 4.97
N THR A 65 12.54 -1.92 4.03
CA THR A 65 13.75 -2.72 4.32
C THR A 65 15.05 -1.92 4.38
N SER A 66 15.03 -0.69 3.87
CA SER A 66 16.14 0.25 3.94
C SER A 66 15.65 1.55 4.56
N LYS A 67 15.61 1.59 5.89
CA LYS A 67 15.79 2.83 6.64
C LYS A 67 17.29 3.03 6.83
N PRO A 68 18.05 3.60 5.87
CA PRO A 68 19.41 4.02 6.16
C PRO A 68 19.32 5.29 7.01
N PHE A 69 19.94 5.22 8.18
CA PHE A 69 20.28 6.35 9.04
C PHE A 69 19.09 7.16 9.59
N ALA A 70 18.70 6.76 10.80
CA ALA A 70 18.36 7.75 11.81
C ALA A 70 19.45 8.84 11.84
N ASN A 71 18.98 10.07 11.65
CA ASN A 71 19.71 11.32 11.87
C ASN A 71 19.84 11.62 13.36
#